data_AF-A0A4V2G5J2-F1
#
_entry.id   AF-A0A4V2G5J2-F1
#
_cell.length_a   1.000
_cell.length_b   1.000
_cell.length_c   1.000
_cell.angle_alpha   90.00
_cell.angle_beta   90.00
_cell.angle_gamma   90.00
#
_symmetry.space_group_name_H-M   'P 1'
#
loop_
_entity.id
_entity.type
_entity.pdbx_description
1 polymer ?
#
loop_
_entity_poly.entity_id
_entity_poly.type
_entity_poly.pdbx_seq_one_letter_code
_entity_poly.pdbx_strand_id
1 'polypeptide(L)'
;MSLNSHMTRLSLPLLLALSIPQVMAAATVDVTEKSFRCLQEMTPVRGFFVDSLNGNLDATLAVAKSTSGGVYPPGSVVQLVPTEVMVKREPGFSPVTRDWEFFELDVDANGSKIRKRGFMEVNNRFKKNCFACHAAAKPEWDMICEDSHGCEKLPIPQHVITALQKTDPRCKVSDASTFQKFTSWMVRKLSPN
;
A
#
# COMPACT_ATOMS: atom_id res chain seq x y z
N MET A 1 -46.18 55.70 -50.33
CA MET A 1 -46.18 54.68 -49.25
C MET A 1 -44.98 53.77 -49.45
N SER A 2 -43.95 53.89 -48.62
CA SER A 2 -43.06 52.77 -48.28
C SER A 2 -42.31 53.14 -47.01
N LEU A 3 -42.66 52.46 -45.93
CA LEU A 3 -42.07 52.59 -44.60
C LEU A 3 -40.84 51.68 -44.48
N ASN A 4 -39.84 52.20 -43.76
CA ASN A 4 -38.98 51.56 -42.75
C ASN A 4 -38.42 50.14 -42.97
N SER A 5 -37.10 50.00 -42.76
CA SER A 5 -36.62 49.46 -41.47
C SER A 5 -35.10 49.52 -41.36
N HIS A 6 -34.61 50.27 -40.38
CA HIS A 6 -33.24 50.20 -39.89
C HIS A 6 -33.09 48.95 -39.01
N MET A 7 -32.24 48.00 -39.42
CA MET A 7 -31.85 46.85 -38.61
C MET A 7 -30.76 47.27 -37.61
N THR A 8 -31.15 47.51 -36.37
CA THR A 8 -30.22 47.68 -35.24
C THR A 8 -29.77 46.30 -34.76
N ARG A 9 -28.50 45.93 -34.99
CA ARG A 9 -27.91 44.69 -34.49
C ARG A 9 -27.48 44.87 -33.03
N LEU A 10 -28.25 44.31 -32.09
CA LEU A 10 -27.80 44.14 -30.70
C LEU A 10 -26.69 43.09 -30.65
N SER A 11 -25.51 43.47 -30.17
CA SER A 11 -24.38 42.57 -29.95
C SER A 11 -24.40 42.14 -28.48
N LEU A 12 -24.65 40.85 -28.23
CA LEU A 12 -24.67 40.27 -26.88
C LEU A 12 -23.24 39.79 -26.51
N PRO A 13 -22.62 40.28 -25.42
CA PRO A 13 -21.29 39.83 -25.04
C PRO A 13 -21.34 38.42 -24.46
N LEU A 14 -20.58 37.50 -25.07
CA LEU A 14 -20.38 36.14 -24.61
C LEU A 14 -19.43 36.15 -23.39
N LEU A 15 -19.98 36.07 -22.18
CA LEU A 15 -19.17 35.83 -20.98
C LEU A 15 -18.65 34.39 -21.00
N LEU A 16 -17.35 34.21 -21.28
CA LEU A 16 -16.66 32.96 -20.99
C LEU A 16 -16.54 32.79 -19.47
N ALA A 17 -17.32 31.88 -18.90
CA ALA A 17 -17.13 31.42 -17.54
C ALA A 17 -15.83 30.60 -17.46
N LEU A 18 -14.78 31.17 -16.87
CA LEU A 18 -13.55 30.44 -16.53
C LEU A 18 -13.87 29.45 -15.40
N SER A 19 -14.04 28.18 -15.73
CA SER A 19 -14.15 27.11 -14.75
C SER A 19 -12.79 26.86 -14.12
N ILE A 20 -12.58 27.31 -12.88
CA ILE A 20 -11.39 26.97 -12.10
C ILE A 20 -11.50 25.49 -11.72
N PRO A 21 -10.53 24.63 -12.08
CA PRO A 21 -10.54 23.24 -11.64
C PRO A 21 -10.37 23.18 -10.12
N GLN A 22 -11.38 22.67 -9.42
CA GLN A 22 -11.28 22.38 -7.99
C GLN A 22 -10.36 21.17 -7.81
N VAL A 23 -9.14 21.41 -7.32
CA VAL A 23 -8.28 20.34 -6.80
C VAL A 23 -8.96 19.82 -5.54
N MET A 24 -9.65 18.68 -5.65
CA MET A 24 -10.13 17.96 -4.47
C MET A 24 -8.92 17.45 -3.71
N ALA A 25 -8.64 18.05 -2.55
CA ALA A 25 -7.66 17.51 -1.63
C ALA A 25 -8.09 16.08 -1.25
N ALA A 26 -7.29 15.09 -1.61
CA ALA A 26 -7.53 13.72 -1.19
C ALA A 26 -7.53 13.67 0.34
N ALA A 27 -8.48 12.94 0.93
CA ALA A 27 -8.51 12.75 2.37
C ALA A 27 -7.19 12.12 2.83
N THR A 28 -6.57 12.72 3.84
CA THR A 28 -5.30 12.26 4.40
C THR A 28 -5.45 10.87 5.01
N VAL A 29 -4.55 9.95 4.69
CA VAL A 29 -4.55 8.61 5.28
C VAL A 29 -3.98 8.69 6.70
N ASP A 30 -4.80 8.47 7.73
CA ASP A 30 -4.30 8.36 9.10
C ASP A 30 -3.70 6.97 9.35
N VAL A 31 -2.46 6.94 9.83
CA VAL A 31 -1.74 5.68 10.10
C VAL A 31 -1.21 5.70 11.51
N THR A 32 -1.73 4.79 12.32
CA THR A 32 -1.35 4.59 13.72
C THR A 32 -0.96 3.13 13.95
N GLU A 33 -0.47 2.81 15.13
CA GLU A 33 -0.18 1.42 15.54
C GLU A 33 -1.40 0.51 15.42
N LYS A 34 -2.62 1.06 15.61
CA LYS A 34 -3.89 0.34 15.50
C LYS A 34 -4.28 0.03 14.05
N SER A 35 -3.65 0.68 13.06
CA SER A 35 -3.86 0.40 11.64
C SER A 35 -3.38 -1.00 11.25
N PHE A 36 -2.48 -1.61 12.02
CA PHE A 36 -1.84 -2.87 11.69
C PHE A 36 -2.33 -4.00 12.60
N ARG A 37 -3.21 -4.84 12.05
CA ARG A 37 -3.88 -5.96 12.71
C ARG A 37 -3.33 -7.32 12.26
N CYS A 38 -3.90 -8.39 12.79
CA CYS A 38 -3.57 -9.77 12.40
C CYS A 38 -3.65 -9.96 10.87
N LEU A 39 -2.62 -10.57 10.27
CA LEU A 39 -2.58 -10.84 8.83
C LEU A 39 -3.79 -11.68 8.35
N GLN A 40 -4.28 -12.60 9.17
CA GLN A 40 -5.41 -13.45 8.80
C GLN A 40 -6.76 -12.71 8.77
N GLU A 41 -6.82 -11.47 9.27
CA GLU A 41 -8.00 -10.60 9.13
C GLU A 41 -7.96 -9.77 7.84
N MET A 42 -6.84 -9.80 7.10
CA MET A 42 -6.67 -9.14 5.81
C MET A 42 -7.00 -10.11 4.66
N THR A 43 -7.10 -9.59 3.43
CA THR A 43 -7.41 -10.41 2.25
C THR A 43 -6.13 -10.96 1.61
N PRO A 44 -5.94 -12.30 1.51
CA PRO A 44 -4.77 -12.85 0.84
C PRO A 44 -4.84 -12.64 -0.69
N VAL A 45 -3.70 -12.26 -1.27
CA VAL A 45 -3.49 -12.12 -2.72
C VAL A 45 -2.12 -12.73 -3.03
N ARG A 46 -2.10 -13.85 -3.77
CA ARG A 46 -0.88 -14.47 -4.34
C ARG A 46 0.34 -14.51 -3.40
N GLY A 47 0.12 -14.82 -2.11
CA GLY A 47 1.19 -15.00 -1.13
C GLY A 47 1.49 -13.78 -0.25
N PHE A 48 0.86 -12.62 -0.48
CA PHE A 48 0.82 -11.48 0.44
C PHE A 48 -0.63 -11.19 0.88
N PHE A 49 -0.82 -10.18 1.73
CA PHE A 49 -2.11 -9.77 2.26
C PHE A 49 -2.38 -8.30 1.98
N VAL A 50 -3.64 -7.96 1.71
CA VAL A 50 -4.09 -6.58 1.46
C VAL A 50 -5.28 -6.18 2.33
N ASP A 51 -5.31 -4.90 2.68
CA ASP A 51 -6.43 -4.24 3.37
C ASP A 51 -6.54 -2.78 2.90
N SER A 52 -7.47 -2.00 3.47
CA SER A 52 -7.58 -0.56 3.21
C SER A 52 -7.97 0.24 4.45
N LEU A 53 -7.20 1.28 4.78
CA LEU A 53 -7.42 2.14 5.95
C LEU A 53 -8.57 3.14 5.78
N ASN A 54 -9.02 3.37 4.55
CA ASN A 54 -10.17 4.26 4.27
C ASN A 54 -11.41 3.48 3.81
N GLY A 55 -11.41 2.15 3.97
CA GLY A 55 -12.52 1.29 3.60
C GLY A 55 -12.61 0.95 2.10
N ASN A 56 -11.72 1.48 1.26
CA ASN A 56 -11.70 1.18 -0.17
C ASN A 56 -10.94 -0.12 -0.49
N LEU A 57 -11.39 -1.23 0.10
CA LEU A 57 -10.79 -2.55 -0.09
C LEU A 57 -10.99 -3.07 -1.52
N ASP A 58 -12.16 -2.84 -2.12
CA ASP A 58 -12.47 -3.32 -3.46
C ASP A 58 -11.54 -2.74 -4.53
N ALA A 59 -11.24 -1.44 -4.49
CA ALA A 59 -10.29 -0.84 -5.42
C ALA A 59 -8.86 -1.32 -5.16
N THR A 60 -8.48 -1.51 -3.89
CA THR A 60 -7.19 -2.12 -3.53
C THR A 60 -7.05 -3.52 -4.14
N LEU A 61 -8.11 -4.34 -4.02
CA LEU A 61 -8.14 -5.69 -4.56
C LEU A 61 -8.17 -5.71 -6.10
N ALA A 62 -8.84 -4.75 -6.74
CA ALA A 62 -8.86 -4.65 -8.19
C ALA A 62 -7.45 -4.48 -8.76
N VAL A 63 -6.64 -3.62 -8.15
CA VAL A 63 -5.24 -3.42 -8.55
C VAL A 63 -4.39 -4.62 -8.15
N ALA A 64 -4.51 -5.09 -6.90
CA ALA A 64 -3.73 -6.23 -6.42
C ALA A 64 -4.00 -7.51 -7.23
N LYS A 65 -5.19 -7.70 -7.80
CA LYS A 65 -5.53 -8.87 -8.62
C LYS A 65 -5.32 -8.67 -10.11
N SER A 66 -4.95 -7.46 -10.54
CA SER A 66 -4.75 -7.12 -11.96
C SER A 66 -3.64 -7.96 -12.58
N THR A 67 -3.85 -8.41 -13.82
CA THR A 67 -2.83 -9.11 -14.63
C THR A 67 -1.99 -8.15 -15.46
N SER A 68 -2.34 -6.87 -15.51
CA SER A 68 -1.62 -5.82 -16.23
C SER A 68 -1.14 -4.69 -15.32
N GLY A 69 -1.20 -4.89 -14.00
CA GLY A 69 -0.83 -3.89 -13.01
C GLY A 69 -1.86 -2.77 -12.85
N GLY A 70 -1.43 -1.68 -12.21
CA GLY A 70 -2.26 -0.51 -11.88
C GLY A 70 -1.67 0.27 -10.71
N VAL A 71 -2.22 1.45 -10.45
CA VAL A 71 -1.82 2.28 -9.30
C VAL A 71 -2.74 1.99 -8.13
N TYR A 72 -2.18 1.62 -6.99
CA TYR A 72 -2.97 1.38 -5.79
C TYR A 72 -3.63 2.68 -5.31
N PRO A 73 -4.91 2.64 -4.87
CA PRO A 73 -5.55 3.83 -4.31
C PRO A 73 -4.94 4.21 -2.96
N PRO A 74 -4.96 5.51 -2.57
CA PRO A 74 -4.62 5.91 -1.20
C PRO A 74 -5.40 5.10 -0.17
N GLY A 75 -4.73 4.73 0.92
CA GLY A 75 -5.27 3.89 1.99
C GLY A 75 -4.99 2.39 1.82
N SER A 76 -4.55 1.92 0.66
CA SER A 76 -4.16 0.52 0.48
C SER A 76 -3.05 0.11 1.44
N VAL A 77 -3.22 -1.04 2.07
CA VAL A 77 -2.23 -1.68 2.94
C VAL A 77 -1.77 -2.95 2.26
N VAL A 78 -0.45 -3.16 2.17
CA VAL A 78 0.14 -4.40 1.64
C VAL A 78 1.13 -4.95 2.65
N GLN A 79 0.98 -6.23 2.98
CA GLN A 79 1.79 -6.89 4.00
C GLN A 79 2.19 -8.31 3.59
N LEU A 80 3.49 -8.61 3.63
CA LEU A 80 4.01 -9.96 3.34
C LEU A 80 4.27 -10.76 4.62
N VAL A 81 4.88 -10.14 5.63
CA VAL A 81 5.22 -10.76 6.92
C VAL A 81 4.76 -9.86 8.06
N PRO A 82 4.54 -10.38 9.29
CA PRO A 82 3.94 -9.60 10.39
C PRO A 82 4.66 -8.29 10.73
N THR A 83 5.97 -8.23 10.53
CA THR A 83 6.85 -7.14 10.98
C THR A 83 7.12 -6.06 9.93
N GLU A 84 6.62 -6.19 8.70
CA GLU A 84 6.91 -5.24 7.61
C GLU A 84 5.62 -4.98 6.83
N VAL A 85 5.25 -3.72 6.66
CA VAL A 85 4.03 -3.31 5.95
C VAL A 85 4.30 -2.04 5.13
N MET A 86 3.59 -1.88 4.02
CA MET A 86 3.57 -0.64 3.25
C MET A 86 2.15 -0.11 3.10
N VAL A 87 2.00 1.21 3.18
CA VAL A 87 0.71 1.90 3.06
C VAL A 87 0.78 2.91 1.94
N LYS A 88 -0.18 2.87 1.02
CA LYS A 88 -0.31 3.86 -0.05
C LYS A 88 -0.88 5.16 0.54
N ARG A 89 -0.16 6.24 0.37
CA ARG A 89 -0.49 7.58 0.83
C ARG A 89 -1.20 8.36 -0.27
N GLU A 90 -1.70 9.53 0.10
CA GLU A 90 -2.29 10.50 -0.82
C GLU A 90 -1.31 10.92 -1.94
N PRO A 91 -1.80 11.26 -3.14
CA PRO A 91 -0.93 11.60 -4.26
C PRO A 91 0.04 12.75 -3.95
N GLY A 92 1.32 12.55 -4.25
CA GLY A 92 2.36 13.55 -4.03
C GLY A 92 2.97 13.56 -2.63
N PHE A 93 2.55 12.66 -1.74
CA PHE A 93 3.12 12.50 -0.40
C PHE A 93 4.59 12.08 -0.44
N SER A 94 4.97 11.23 -1.40
CA SER A 94 6.37 10.88 -1.65
C SER A 94 6.56 10.45 -3.11
N PRO A 95 6.97 11.39 -4.00
CA PRO A 95 7.17 11.09 -5.41
C PRO A 95 8.18 9.96 -5.64
N VAL A 96 9.23 9.88 -4.82
CA VAL A 96 10.30 8.87 -4.95
C VAL A 96 9.80 7.46 -4.68
N THR A 97 8.87 7.29 -3.75
CA THR A 97 8.27 5.98 -3.43
C THR A 97 6.90 5.79 -4.06
N ARG A 98 6.53 6.62 -5.05
CA ARG A 98 5.18 6.59 -5.65
C ARG A 98 4.10 6.59 -4.58
N ASP A 99 4.27 7.43 -3.57
CA ASP A 99 3.40 7.59 -2.40
C ASP A 99 3.28 6.36 -1.49
N TRP A 100 4.15 5.37 -1.60
CA TRP A 100 4.24 4.30 -0.61
C TRP A 100 5.05 4.74 0.61
N GLU A 101 4.47 4.59 1.78
CA GLU A 101 5.18 4.69 3.05
C GLU A 101 5.48 3.28 3.58
N PHE A 102 6.71 3.04 4.00
CA PHE A 102 7.19 1.76 4.51
C PHE A 102 7.26 1.78 6.03
N PHE A 103 6.94 0.65 6.65
CA PHE A 103 6.90 0.49 8.10
C PHE A 103 7.61 -0.79 8.53
N GLU A 104 8.41 -0.65 9.58
CA GLU A 104 8.93 -1.75 10.36
C GLU A 104 8.18 -1.79 11.69
N LEU A 105 7.64 -2.95 12.04
CA LEU A 105 6.79 -3.16 13.20
C LEU A 105 7.45 -4.10 14.20
N ASP A 106 7.33 -3.75 15.48
CA ASP A 106 7.35 -4.75 16.54
C ASP A 106 5.93 -5.30 16.70
N VAL A 107 5.77 -6.63 16.75
CA VAL A 107 4.46 -7.27 16.87
C VAL A 107 4.44 -8.29 18.00
N ASP A 108 3.39 -8.26 18.81
CA ASP A 108 3.13 -9.21 19.87
C ASP A 108 1.62 -9.54 19.95
N ALA A 109 1.20 -10.24 21.01
CA ALA A 109 -0.20 -10.61 21.20
C ALA A 109 -1.12 -9.40 21.52
N ASN A 110 -0.55 -8.26 21.92
CA ASN A 110 -1.29 -7.05 22.26
C ASN A 110 -1.47 -6.13 21.05
N GLY A 111 -0.69 -6.31 19.98
CA GLY A 111 -0.83 -5.57 18.74
C GLY A 111 0.49 -5.30 18.06
N SER A 112 0.58 -4.11 17.44
CA SER A 112 1.75 -3.65 16.71
C SER A 112 2.31 -2.39 17.38
N LYS A 113 3.62 -2.17 17.27
CA LYS A 113 4.27 -0.88 17.53
C LYS A 113 5.07 -0.47 16.31
N ILE A 114 5.00 0.81 15.94
CA ILE A 114 5.77 1.32 14.81
C ILE A 114 7.19 1.57 15.30
N ARG A 115 8.12 0.72 14.88
CA ARG A 115 9.54 0.87 15.19
C ARG A 115 10.19 1.89 14.26
N LYS A 116 9.89 1.80 12.97
CA LYS A 116 10.28 2.78 11.95
C LYS A 116 9.14 2.97 10.96
N ARG A 117 9.02 4.19 10.45
CA ARG A 117 8.18 4.53 9.29
C ARG A 117 8.89 5.58 8.45
N GLY A 118 8.59 5.63 7.16
CA GLY A 118 9.21 6.59 6.25
C GLY A 118 9.23 6.10 4.80
N PHE A 119 10.23 6.55 4.04
CA PHE A 119 10.28 6.39 2.59
C PHE A 119 11.54 5.64 2.13
N MET A 120 12.44 6.32 1.42
CA MET A 120 13.63 5.70 0.84
C MET A 120 14.63 5.16 1.86
N GLU A 121 14.57 5.65 3.09
CA GLU A 121 15.53 5.43 4.17
C GLU A 121 15.17 4.27 5.09
N VAL A 122 13.95 3.73 4.99
CA VAL A 122 13.47 2.69 5.91
C VAL A 122 14.19 1.37 5.65
N ASN A 123 14.83 0.86 6.70
CA ASN A 123 15.49 -0.43 6.71
C ASN A 123 14.83 -1.36 7.73
N ASN A 124 14.66 -2.63 7.35
CA ASN A 124 14.18 -3.69 8.24
C ASN A 124 15.25 -4.14 9.26
N ARG A 125 14.90 -5.12 10.09
CA ARG A 125 15.72 -5.59 11.21
C ARG A 125 17.03 -6.21 10.72
N PHE A 126 17.05 -6.68 9.48
CA PHE A 126 18.22 -7.25 8.81
C PHE A 126 19.04 -6.20 8.03
N LYS A 127 18.79 -4.91 8.26
CA LYS A 127 19.46 -3.78 7.58
C LYS A 127 19.26 -3.78 6.06
N LYS A 128 18.23 -4.46 5.56
CA LYS A 128 17.83 -4.39 4.15
C LYS A 128 16.85 -3.24 3.96
N ASN A 129 17.01 -2.52 2.87
CA ASN A 129 16.23 -1.33 2.59
C ASN A 129 14.93 -1.69 1.87
N CYS A 130 13.81 -1.17 2.38
CA CYS A 130 12.48 -1.45 1.82
C CYS A 130 12.38 -0.88 0.41
N PHE A 131 12.67 0.42 0.26
CA PHE A 131 12.58 1.10 -1.03
C PHE A 131 13.44 0.45 -2.12
N ALA A 132 14.71 0.13 -1.84
CA ALA A 132 15.61 -0.46 -2.83
C ALA A 132 15.09 -1.81 -3.37
N CYS A 133 14.47 -2.62 -2.51
CA CYS A 133 13.84 -3.86 -2.95
C CYS A 133 12.60 -3.60 -3.83
N HIS A 134 11.75 -2.66 -3.40
CA HIS A 134 10.48 -2.35 -4.06
C HIS A 134 10.64 -1.52 -5.35
N ALA A 135 11.71 -0.73 -5.47
CA ALA A 135 12.01 0.08 -6.65
C ALA A 135 12.39 -0.76 -7.88
N ALA A 136 12.76 -2.03 -7.69
CA ALA A 136 13.04 -2.96 -8.77
C ALA A 136 11.77 -3.47 -9.50
N ALA A 137 10.59 -3.25 -8.93
CA ALA A 137 9.34 -3.63 -9.58
C ALA A 137 9.16 -2.86 -10.89
N LYS A 138 8.69 -3.53 -11.94
CA LYS A 138 8.37 -2.87 -13.20
C LYS A 138 7.29 -1.80 -12.97
N PRO A 139 7.30 -0.69 -13.73
CA PRO A 139 6.49 0.48 -13.44
C PRO A 139 4.97 0.24 -13.31
N GLU A 140 4.44 -0.76 -14.02
CA GLU A 140 3.03 -1.14 -14.01
C GLU A 140 2.59 -1.78 -12.68
N TRP A 141 3.51 -2.33 -11.88
CA TRP A 141 3.20 -3.02 -10.62
C TRP A 141 3.27 -2.10 -9.40
N ASP A 142 3.50 -0.80 -9.61
CA ASP A 142 3.41 0.24 -8.57
C ASP A 142 4.17 -0.12 -7.29
N MET A 143 5.44 -0.50 -7.45
CA MET A 143 6.34 -0.93 -6.37
C MET A 143 5.98 -2.24 -5.69
N ILE A 144 4.95 -2.98 -6.12
CA ILE A 144 4.63 -4.30 -5.57
C ILE A 144 5.46 -5.38 -6.27
N CYS A 145 6.34 -6.00 -5.49
CA CYS A 145 7.19 -7.10 -5.92
C CYS A 145 6.49 -8.45 -5.84
N GLU A 146 6.56 -9.20 -6.94
CA GLU A 146 6.21 -10.63 -7.04
C GLU A 146 7.18 -11.29 -8.05
N ASP A 147 7.14 -12.62 -8.17
CA ASP A 147 8.08 -13.42 -8.97
C ASP A 147 8.22 -12.96 -10.44
N SER A 148 7.16 -12.40 -11.04
CA SER A 148 7.16 -11.94 -12.44
C SER A 148 7.18 -10.41 -12.61
N HIS A 149 7.20 -9.67 -11.49
CA HIS A 149 7.09 -8.21 -11.47
C HIS A 149 8.43 -7.50 -11.60
N GLY A 150 9.52 -8.23 -11.84
CA GLY A 150 10.86 -7.66 -12.09
C GLY A 150 11.77 -7.55 -10.87
N CYS A 151 11.28 -7.93 -9.68
CA CYS A 151 12.08 -7.90 -8.46
C CYS A 151 12.97 -9.13 -8.31
N GLU A 152 14.06 -8.97 -7.55
CA GLU A 152 14.87 -10.11 -7.13
C GLU A 152 14.10 -11.02 -6.17
N LYS A 153 14.45 -12.31 -6.19
CA LYS A 153 13.89 -13.27 -5.25
C LYS A 153 14.27 -12.89 -3.83
N LEU A 154 13.30 -12.93 -2.93
CA LEU A 154 13.53 -12.66 -1.52
C LEU A 154 14.61 -13.61 -0.95
N PRO A 155 15.52 -13.12 -0.09
CA PRO A 155 16.55 -13.92 0.54
C PRO A 155 16.01 -14.84 1.66
N ILE A 156 14.68 -15.05 1.68
CA ILE A 156 13.98 -15.94 2.60
C ILE A 156 13.11 -16.93 1.79
N PRO A 157 13.17 -18.24 2.07
CA PRO A 157 12.35 -19.21 1.37
C PRO A 157 10.85 -19.03 1.62
N GLN A 158 10.01 -19.39 0.64
CA GLN A 158 8.56 -19.26 0.74
C GLN A 158 7.97 -19.98 1.96
N HIS A 159 8.48 -21.16 2.33
CA HIS A 159 7.98 -21.89 3.50
C HIS A 159 8.23 -21.14 4.82
N VAL A 160 9.30 -20.33 4.90
CA VAL A 160 9.59 -19.46 6.05
C VAL A 160 8.62 -18.29 6.08
N ILE A 161 8.35 -17.66 4.93
CA ILE A 161 7.33 -16.60 4.80
C ILE A 161 5.98 -17.12 5.28
N THR A 162 5.54 -18.28 4.79
CA THR A 162 4.28 -18.90 5.22
C THR A 162 4.27 -19.23 6.70
N ALA A 163 5.38 -19.71 7.27
CA ALA A 163 5.48 -19.92 8.71
C ALA A 163 5.31 -18.62 9.51
N LEU A 164 5.94 -17.51 9.07
CA LEU A 164 5.77 -16.20 9.69
C LEU A 164 4.34 -15.68 9.59
N GLN A 165 3.71 -15.81 8.42
CA GLN A 165 2.32 -15.41 8.16
C GLN A 165 1.34 -16.16 9.06
N LYS A 166 1.44 -17.49 9.11
CA LYS A 166 0.54 -18.33 9.90
C LYS A 166 0.72 -18.18 11.40
N THR A 167 1.86 -17.66 11.85
CA THR A 167 2.19 -17.52 13.27
C THR A 167 2.22 -16.07 13.75
N ASP A 168 1.66 -15.14 12.97
CA ASP A 168 1.50 -13.74 13.36
C ASP A 168 0.96 -13.66 14.81
N PRO A 169 1.72 -13.08 15.76
CA PRO A 169 1.37 -13.13 17.18
C PRO A 169 0.08 -12.37 17.49
N ARG A 170 -0.36 -11.48 16.61
CA ARG A 170 -1.61 -10.71 16.75
C ARG A 170 -2.85 -11.57 16.46
N CYS A 171 -2.68 -12.71 15.78
CA CYS A 171 -3.78 -13.59 15.41
C CYS A 171 -4.18 -14.50 16.58
N LYS A 172 -5.47 -14.49 16.93
CA LYS A 172 -6.02 -15.31 18.03
C LYS A 172 -6.05 -16.80 17.70
N VAL A 173 -6.20 -17.13 16.43
CA VAL A 173 -6.23 -18.50 15.92
C VAL A 173 -5.09 -18.65 14.93
N SER A 174 -4.46 -19.82 14.93
CA SER A 174 -3.39 -20.16 14.00
C SER A 174 -3.52 -21.63 13.62
N ASP A 175 -3.52 -21.89 12.32
CA ASP A 175 -3.47 -23.23 11.73
C ASP A 175 -2.03 -23.72 11.49
N ALA A 176 -1.03 -23.02 12.06
CA ALA A 176 0.37 -23.35 11.87
C ALA A 176 0.72 -24.72 12.47
N SER A 177 1.43 -25.54 11.70
CA SER A 177 1.99 -26.80 12.20
C SER A 177 3.06 -26.56 13.27
N THR A 178 3.41 -27.59 14.04
CA THR A 178 4.51 -27.54 15.02
C THR A 178 5.82 -27.11 14.36
N PHE A 179 6.09 -27.61 13.15
CA PHE A 179 7.29 -27.22 12.40
C PHE A 179 7.28 -25.76 11.97
N GLN A 180 6.11 -25.23 11.56
CA GLN A 180 5.97 -23.81 11.22
C GLN A 180 6.15 -22.90 12.45
N LYS A 181 5.61 -23.30 13.61
CA LYS A 181 5.81 -22.61 14.88
C LYS A 181 7.29 -22.59 15.29
N PHE A 182 7.98 -23.72 15.14
CA PHE A 182 9.42 -23.80 15.39
C PHE A 182 10.23 -22.91 14.42
N THR A 183 9.91 -22.96 13.13
CA THR A 183 10.55 -22.15 12.08
C THR A 183 10.41 -20.66 12.38
N SER A 184 9.20 -20.18 12.67
CA SER A 184 8.98 -18.76 12.97
C SER A 184 9.63 -18.33 14.27
N TRP A 185 9.62 -19.19 15.30
CA TRP A 185 10.35 -18.95 16.54
C TRP A 185 11.85 -18.75 16.31
N MET A 186 12.48 -19.60 15.49
CA MET A 186 13.90 -19.44 15.14
C MET A 186 14.16 -18.10 14.45
N VAL A 187 13.35 -17.73 13.44
CA VAL A 187 13.50 -16.45 12.75
C VAL A 187 13.39 -15.28 13.73
N ARG A 188 12.40 -15.30 14.63
CA ARG A 188 12.22 -14.24 15.64
C ARG A 188 13.38 -14.17 16.62
N LYS A 189 13.90 -15.32 17.04
CA LYS A 189 15.02 -15.40 17.98
C LYS A 189 16.34 -14.90 17.39
N LEU A 190 16.53 -15.10 16.08
CA LEU A 190 17.72 -14.68 15.34
C LEU A 190 17.60 -13.28 14.74
N SER A 191 16.39 -12.71 14.70
CA SER A 191 16.17 -11.36 14.17
C SER A 191 16.68 -10.30 15.16
N PRO A 192 17.51 -9.34 14.72
CA PRO A 192 18.12 -8.34 15.59
C PRO A 192 17.07 -7.45 16.26
N ASN A 193 17.11 -7.34 17.60
CA ASN A 193 16.30 -6.39 18.37
C ASN A 193 16.59 -4.93 18.02
#